data_AF-A0A1E9EQF3-F1
#
_entry.id   AF-A0A1E9EQF3-F1
#
_cell.length_a   1.000
_cell.length_b   1.000
_cell.length_c   1.000
_cell.angle_alpha   90.00
_cell.angle_beta   90.00
_cell.angle_gamma   90.00
#
_symmetry.space_group_name_H-M   'P 1'
#
loop_
_entity.id
_entity.type
_entity.pdbx_description
1 polymer ?
#
loop_
_entity_poly.entity_id
_entity_poly.type
_entity_poly.pdbx_seq_one_letter_code
_entity_poly.pdbx_strand_id
1 'polypeptide(L)'
;MKKIGLVIFLALSFLLLTSCNKDENKNPKIKFSDDTYKLFEEFTENKKDIIKKLKTLNKDEANKLYEQYVEDNENILYKIGEATEKFLDSIYYGSAEEQFTEKDWNDTNKILNKYDLELWDIGEGMVTIRELPHLYYDVFKDYVTDDYKEYLKIWAKDHEELYQADAGLVISFEELGERIITWENFLNKYPNSILKPKITALLNSYREDYILGMENTPTIDGGYDNVPITIYEEAKKEYDRFMKKYPNSPTVELIKYFIENYKNENIYELIKSKIFEKFEKDQSIDVVSENLGKMIAIEGNYKNYILEDNNWIVDLVEGCIYSGDEKYPIQIIGISSLKEDGNGTWTWAWEYSDNFNENLLTFANNIKWIGRDLKLDVFYKSKLKLSDEVNGNILSAIACGISGENLAFDNINMVYTEMQGTLYYAIKDLPNEVFSPVNLREFSDIIVSCIDMYTLNHKLFIESFLKWNKTKYKWQGDTIIADFGKDGELKIEFEKEGDKLIFKEINLNEVE
;
A
#
# COMPACT_ATOMS: atom_id res chain seq x y z
N MET A 1 -49.88 -44.38 -3.78
CA MET A 1 -48.64 -44.25 -4.58
C MET A 1 -48.82 -43.05 -5.51
N LYS A 2 -48.75 -41.82 -4.99
CA LYS A 2 -47.57 -40.94 -4.85
C LYS A 2 -46.83 -40.67 -6.18
N LYS A 3 -47.13 -39.49 -6.74
CA LYS A 3 -46.16 -38.45 -7.15
C LYS A 3 -44.76 -38.95 -7.54
N ILE A 4 -44.61 -39.49 -8.76
CA ILE A 4 -43.28 -39.69 -9.39
C ILE A 4 -43.27 -39.17 -10.85
N GLY A 5 -44.43 -38.86 -11.46
CA GLY A 5 -44.50 -38.47 -12.87
C GLY A 5 -44.16 -37.01 -13.22
N LEU A 6 -44.05 -36.09 -12.25
CA LEU A 6 -43.84 -34.66 -12.55
C LEU A 6 -42.39 -34.17 -12.32
N VAL A 7 -41.54 -34.95 -11.63
CA VAL A 7 -40.15 -34.57 -11.35
C VAL A 7 -39.22 -34.98 -12.49
N ILE A 8 -39.55 -36.03 -13.24
CA ILE A 8 -38.74 -36.51 -14.36
C ILE A 8 -38.88 -35.58 -15.58
N PHE A 9 -40.04 -34.93 -15.77
CA PHE A 9 -40.20 -33.95 -16.87
C PHE A 9 -39.51 -32.61 -16.58
N LEU A 10 -39.38 -32.21 -15.31
CA LEU A 10 -38.63 -31.02 -14.90
C LEU A 10 -37.11 -31.22 -14.89
N ALA A 11 -36.65 -32.43 -14.53
CA ALA A 11 -35.23 -32.79 -14.63
C ALA A 11 -34.77 -33.02 -16.08
N LEU A 12 -35.61 -33.61 -16.94
CA LEU A 12 -35.30 -33.68 -18.38
C LEU A 12 -35.42 -32.33 -19.08
N SER A 13 -36.31 -31.42 -18.66
CA SER A 13 -36.30 -30.05 -19.21
C SER A 13 -35.07 -29.25 -18.78
N PHE A 14 -34.54 -29.49 -17.58
CA PHE A 14 -33.28 -28.86 -17.14
C PHE A 14 -32.06 -29.43 -17.88
N LEU A 15 -32.01 -30.74 -18.11
CA LEU A 15 -30.94 -31.39 -18.90
C LEU A 15 -31.02 -31.06 -20.41
N LEU A 16 -32.23 -30.82 -20.95
CA LEU A 16 -32.41 -30.33 -22.32
C LEU A 16 -32.13 -28.83 -22.45
N LEU A 17 -32.24 -28.03 -21.37
CA LEU A 17 -31.80 -26.63 -21.36
C LEU A 17 -30.28 -26.50 -21.28
N THR A 18 -29.57 -27.40 -20.59
CA THR A 18 -28.10 -27.43 -20.57
C THR A 18 -27.47 -27.94 -21.86
N SER A 19 -28.24 -28.60 -22.74
CA SER A 19 -27.76 -29.07 -24.05
C SER A 19 -28.29 -28.27 -25.24
N CYS A 20 -29.08 -27.20 -25.04
CA CYS A 20 -29.69 -26.42 -26.14
C CYS A 20 -29.12 -25.00 -26.34
N ASN A 21 -28.05 -24.60 -25.64
CA ASN A 21 -27.37 -23.32 -25.92
C ASN A 21 -25.97 -23.47 -26.56
N LYS A 22 -25.52 -24.71 -26.86
CA LYS A 22 -24.21 -24.95 -27.50
C LYS A 22 -24.17 -24.57 -28.99
N ASP A 23 -25.29 -24.23 -29.62
CA ASP A 23 -25.42 -24.00 -31.07
C ASP A 23 -25.70 -22.54 -31.51
N GLU A 24 -25.49 -21.52 -30.66
CA GLU A 24 -25.68 -20.11 -31.07
C GLU A 24 -24.42 -19.39 -31.61
N ASN A 25 -23.23 -19.98 -31.54
CA ASN A 25 -22.01 -19.32 -32.06
C ASN A 25 -21.54 -19.86 -33.40
N LYS A 26 -21.87 -19.13 -34.46
CA LYS A 26 -21.34 -19.37 -35.81
C LYS A 26 -19.93 -18.78 -36.02
N ASN A 27 -19.31 -18.17 -35.02
CA ASN A 27 -17.97 -17.59 -35.17
C ASN A 27 -16.88 -18.60 -34.77
N PRO A 28 -16.11 -19.14 -35.73
CA PRO A 28 -15.09 -20.16 -35.46
C PRO A 28 -13.88 -19.65 -34.68
N LYS A 29 -13.70 -18.32 -34.54
CA LYS A 29 -12.59 -17.73 -33.79
C LYS A 29 -12.82 -17.74 -32.28
N ILE A 30 -14.07 -17.88 -31.83
CA ILE A 30 -14.42 -17.89 -30.40
C ILE A 30 -14.23 -19.29 -29.85
N LYS A 31 -13.18 -19.50 -29.05
CA LYS A 31 -12.72 -20.82 -28.60
C LYS A 31 -12.69 -20.95 -27.07
N PHE A 32 -13.84 -20.73 -26.40
CA PHE A 32 -13.96 -20.99 -24.97
C PHE A 32 -14.09 -22.50 -24.68
N SER A 33 -13.37 -22.98 -23.67
CA SER A 33 -13.45 -24.38 -23.23
C SER A 33 -14.69 -24.63 -22.36
N ASP A 34 -15.10 -25.89 -22.19
CA ASP A 34 -16.16 -26.25 -21.24
C ASP A 34 -15.82 -25.81 -19.81
N ASP A 35 -14.53 -25.81 -19.42
CA ASP A 35 -14.10 -25.34 -18.11
C ASP A 35 -14.17 -23.82 -17.99
N THR A 36 -13.89 -23.08 -19.08
CA THR A 36 -14.11 -21.63 -19.16
C THR A 36 -15.58 -21.28 -18.95
N TYR A 37 -16.50 -21.99 -19.62
CA TYR A 37 -17.94 -21.76 -19.42
C TYR A 37 -18.40 -22.04 -17.98
N LYS A 38 -17.84 -23.05 -17.31
CA LYS A 38 -18.14 -23.29 -15.88
C LYS A 38 -17.73 -22.11 -15.01
N LEU A 39 -16.59 -21.47 -15.30
CA LEU A 39 -16.16 -20.28 -14.57
C LEU A 39 -17.09 -19.08 -14.82
N PHE A 40 -17.59 -18.90 -16.05
CA PHE A 40 -18.60 -17.88 -16.36
C PHE A 40 -19.93 -18.14 -15.62
N GLU A 41 -20.36 -19.41 -15.55
CA GLU A 41 -21.52 -19.83 -14.78
C GLU A 41 -21.31 -19.61 -13.27
N GLU A 42 -20.13 -19.95 -12.74
CA GLU A 42 -19.75 -19.72 -11.34
C GLU A 42 -19.84 -18.24 -10.97
N PHE A 43 -19.30 -17.35 -11.83
CA PHE A 43 -19.42 -15.90 -11.68
C PHE A 43 -20.88 -15.44 -11.57
N THR A 44 -21.75 -15.97 -12.44
CA THR A 44 -23.18 -15.64 -12.48
C THR A 44 -23.96 -16.21 -11.30
N GLU A 45 -23.65 -17.43 -10.84
CA GLU A 45 -24.28 -18.04 -9.68
C GLU A 45 -23.89 -17.31 -8.39
N ASN A 46 -22.63 -16.89 -8.26
CA ASN A 46 -22.17 -16.10 -7.12
C ASN A 46 -23.01 -14.81 -6.96
N LYS A 47 -23.25 -14.09 -8.07
CA LYS A 47 -24.14 -12.91 -8.10
C LYS A 47 -25.54 -13.20 -7.53
N LYS A 48 -26.15 -14.35 -7.87
CA LYS A 48 -27.49 -14.73 -7.38
C LYS A 48 -27.49 -14.97 -5.87
N ASP A 49 -26.44 -15.60 -5.35
CA ASP A 49 -26.28 -15.83 -3.92
C ASP A 49 -26.09 -14.53 -3.14
N ILE A 50 -25.32 -13.58 -3.68
CA ILE A 50 -25.17 -12.22 -3.11
C ILE A 50 -26.51 -11.50 -3.05
N ILE A 51 -27.27 -11.47 -4.15
CA ILE A 51 -28.61 -10.84 -4.20
C ILE A 51 -29.55 -11.46 -3.15
N LYS A 52 -29.43 -12.76 -2.88
CA LYS A 52 -30.22 -13.43 -1.85
C LYS A 52 -29.80 -12.99 -0.44
N LYS A 53 -28.50 -12.91 -0.15
CA LYS A 53 -27.96 -12.47 1.15
C LYS A 53 -28.35 -11.01 1.44
N LEU A 54 -28.25 -10.12 0.45
CA LEU A 54 -28.53 -8.69 0.58
C LEU A 54 -29.93 -8.37 1.13
N LYS A 55 -30.93 -9.21 0.84
CA LYS A 55 -32.33 -9.00 1.28
C LYS A 55 -32.53 -9.03 2.79
N THR A 56 -31.59 -9.57 3.55
CA THR A 56 -31.70 -9.72 5.01
C THR A 56 -30.71 -8.89 5.81
N LEU A 57 -29.77 -8.20 5.14
CA LEU A 57 -28.70 -7.44 5.78
C LEU A 57 -29.11 -5.99 6.03
N ASN A 58 -28.52 -5.37 7.06
CA ASN A 58 -28.52 -3.92 7.17
C ASN A 58 -27.46 -3.28 6.24
N LYS A 59 -27.45 -1.95 6.12
CA LYS A 59 -26.57 -1.25 5.18
C LYS A 59 -25.07 -1.45 5.46
N ASP A 60 -24.65 -1.45 6.72
CA ASP A 60 -23.23 -1.64 7.09
C ASP A 60 -22.77 -3.08 6.82
N GLU A 61 -23.64 -4.06 7.06
CA GLU A 61 -23.39 -5.45 6.69
C GLU A 61 -23.34 -5.64 5.17
N ALA A 62 -24.19 -4.93 4.43
CA ALA A 62 -24.20 -4.95 2.96
C ALA A 62 -22.90 -4.36 2.38
N ASN A 63 -22.34 -3.31 2.99
CA ASN A 63 -21.02 -2.77 2.61
C ASN A 63 -19.92 -3.83 2.77
N LYS A 64 -19.89 -4.55 3.90
CA LYS A 64 -18.92 -5.64 4.12
C LYS A 64 -19.10 -6.78 3.11
N LEU A 65 -20.34 -7.11 2.77
CA LEU A 65 -20.64 -8.10 1.75
C LEU A 65 -20.17 -7.65 0.36
N TYR A 66 -20.25 -6.35 0.04
CA TYR A 66 -19.70 -5.80 -1.19
C TYR A 66 -18.18 -6.01 -1.27
N GLU A 67 -17.42 -5.66 -0.22
CA GLU A 67 -15.97 -5.82 -0.23
C GLU A 67 -15.57 -7.29 -0.43
N GLN A 68 -16.23 -8.22 0.27
CA GLN A 68 -16.01 -9.65 0.07
C GLN A 68 -16.37 -10.10 -1.35
N TYR A 69 -17.47 -9.59 -1.90
CA TYR A 69 -17.90 -9.97 -3.25
C TYR A 69 -16.94 -9.49 -4.34
N VAL A 70 -16.32 -8.33 -4.17
CA VAL A 70 -15.25 -7.86 -5.06
C VAL A 70 -14.06 -8.82 -5.01
N GLU A 71 -13.58 -9.19 -3.82
CA GLU A 71 -12.47 -10.16 -3.66
C GLU A 71 -12.82 -11.54 -4.27
N ASP A 72 -14.04 -12.04 -4.03
CA ASP A 72 -14.52 -13.30 -4.60
C ASP A 72 -14.55 -13.23 -6.14
N ASN A 73 -14.99 -12.11 -6.72
CA ASN A 73 -15.01 -11.90 -8.16
C ASN A 73 -13.60 -11.79 -8.74
N GLU A 74 -12.68 -11.06 -8.10
CA GLU A 74 -11.27 -10.97 -8.51
C GLU A 74 -10.63 -12.36 -8.62
N ASN A 75 -10.90 -13.24 -7.64
CA ASN A 75 -10.43 -14.62 -7.66
C ASN A 75 -11.01 -15.46 -8.83
N ILE A 76 -12.28 -15.24 -9.19
CA ILE A 76 -12.91 -15.93 -10.33
C ILE A 76 -12.37 -15.37 -11.65
N LEU A 77 -12.24 -14.05 -11.76
CA LEU A 77 -11.68 -13.37 -12.94
C LEU A 77 -10.23 -13.78 -13.20
N TYR A 78 -9.42 -13.95 -12.14
CA TYR A 78 -8.07 -14.50 -12.25
C TYR A 78 -8.06 -15.88 -12.92
N LYS A 79 -8.91 -16.80 -12.45
CA LYS A 79 -9.04 -18.14 -13.04
C LYS A 79 -9.57 -18.10 -14.48
N ILE A 80 -10.47 -17.16 -14.78
CA ILE A 80 -10.92 -16.92 -16.15
C ILE A 80 -9.75 -16.49 -17.02
N GLY A 81 -8.93 -15.55 -16.56
CA GLY A 81 -7.72 -15.10 -17.23
C GLY A 81 -6.78 -16.27 -17.55
N GLU A 82 -6.44 -17.10 -16.57
CA GLU A 82 -5.59 -18.29 -16.77
C GLU A 82 -6.22 -19.27 -17.80
N ALA A 83 -7.52 -19.52 -17.69
CA ALA A 83 -8.22 -20.43 -18.58
C ALA A 83 -8.40 -19.87 -20.02
N THR A 84 -8.23 -18.56 -20.21
CA THR A 84 -8.46 -17.87 -21.49
C THR A 84 -7.22 -17.22 -22.08
N GLU A 85 -6.06 -17.27 -21.42
CA GLU A 85 -4.79 -16.65 -21.84
C GLU A 85 -4.50 -16.85 -23.34
N LYS A 86 -4.42 -18.10 -23.81
CA LYS A 86 -4.16 -18.40 -25.23
C LYS A 86 -5.20 -17.84 -26.19
N PHE A 87 -6.45 -17.78 -25.76
CA PHE A 87 -7.53 -17.21 -26.56
C PHE A 87 -7.37 -15.68 -26.64
N LEU A 88 -7.11 -15.03 -25.52
CA LEU A 88 -6.92 -13.59 -25.43
C LEU A 88 -5.67 -13.14 -26.21
N ASP A 89 -4.54 -13.85 -26.09
CA ASP A 89 -3.33 -13.58 -26.87
C ASP A 89 -3.59 -13.68 -28.38
N SER A 90 -4.42 -14.64 -28.79
CA SER A 90 -4.72 -14.86 -30.22
C SER A 90 -5.47 -13.69 -30.86
N ILE A 91 -6.12 -12.82 -30.06
CA ILE A 91 -6.85 -11.65 -30.54
C ILE A 91 -5.93 -10.73 -31.35
N TYR A 92 -4.72 -10.47 -30.85
CA TYR A 92 -3.73 -9.61 -31.51
C TYR A 92 -2.55 -10.38 -32.11
N TYR A 93 -2.12 -11.49 -31.48
CA TYR A 93 -0.91 -12.23 -31.86
C TYR A 93 -1.19 -13.59 -32.52
N GLY A 94 -2.45 -13.93 -32.78
CA GLY A 94 -2.83 -15.14 -33.50
C GLY A 94 -2.42 -15.10 -34.97
N SER A 95 -2.66 -16.20 -35.71
CA SER A 95 -2.52 -16.17 -37.17
C SER A 95 -3.50 -15.15 -37.80
N ALA A 96 -3.31 -14.80 -39.06
CA ALA A 96 -4.22 -13.87 -39.76
C ALA A 96 -5.69 -14.35 -39.73
N GLU A 97 -5.92 -15.66 -39.66
CA GLU A 97 -7.25 -16.27 -39.51
C GLU A 97 -7.80 -16.23 -38.07
N GLU A 98 -6.95 -16.00 -37.08
CA GLU A 98 -7.31 -15.95 -35.65
C GLU A 98 -7.47 -14.53 -35.13
N GLN A 99 -6.73 -13.55 -35.67
CA GLN A 99 -6.82 -12.15 -35.29
C GLN A 99 -8.25 -11.61 -35.40
N PHE A 100 -8.68 -10.84 -34.39
CA PHE A 100 -10.06 -10.38 -34.30
C PHE A 100 -10.34 -9.20 -35.23
N THR A 101 -11.53 -9.24 -35.83
CA THR A 101 -12.19 -8.05 -36.38
C THR A 101 -13.13 -7.46 -35.34
N GLU A 102 -13.62 -6.23 -35.58
CA GLU A 102 -14.67 -5.61 -34.76
C GLU A 102 -15.92 -6.52 -34.63
N LYS A 103 -16.25 -7.28 -35.68
CA LYS A 103 -17.35 -8.24 -35.65
C LYS A 103 -17.06 -9.40 -34.68
N ASP A 104 -15.82 -9.90 -34.66
CA ASP A 104 -15.41 -11.00 -33.79
C ASP A 104 -15.42 -10.57 -32.31
N TRP A 105 -14.95 -9.34 -32.04
CA TRP A 105 -15.05 -8.70 -30.73
C TRP A 105 -16.50 -8.58 -30.26
N ASN A 106 -17.36 -8.00 -31.10
CA ASN A 106 -18.78 -7.83 -30.80
C ASN A 106 -19.52 -9.15 -30.61
N ASP A 107 -19.21 -10.18 -31.41
CA ASP A 107 -19.79 -11.51 -31.24
C ASP A 107 -19.31 -12.18 -29.94
N THR A 108 -18.06 -11.95 -29.53
CA THR A 108 -17.55 -12.44 -28.25
C THR A 108 -18.23 -11.76 -27.06
N ASN A 109 -18.37 -10.43 -27.09
CA ASN A 109 -19.07 -9.69 -26.05
C ASN A 109 -20.56 -10.06 -25.95
N LYS A 110 -21.24 -10.43 -27.04
CA LYS A 110 -22.61 -10.98 -26.95
C LYS A 110 -22.70 -12.26 -26.10
N ILE A 111 -21.63 -13.04 -26.03
CA ILE A 111 -21.58 -14.25 -25.20
C ILE A 111 -21.27 -13.88 -23.77
N LEU A 112 -20.19 -13.11 -23.56
CA LEU A 112 -19.71 -12.73 -22.23
C LEU A 112 -20.76 -11.90 -21.48
N ASN A 113 -21.48 -11.01 -22.16
CA ASN A 113 -22.53 -10.19 -21.54
C ASN A 113 -23.68 -11.02 -20.96
N LYS A 114 -23.88 -12.29 -21.39
CA LYS A 114 -24.86 -13.21 -20.78
C LYS A 114 -24.48 -13.59 -19.34
N TYR A 115 -23.22 -13.38 -18.96
CA TYR A 115 -22.63 -13.70 -17.66
C TYR A 115 -22.14 -12.46 -16.91
N ASP A 116 -22.58 -11.24 -17.33
CA ASP A 116 -22.10 -9.96 -16.80
C ASP A 116 -20.58 -9.73 -16.96
N LEU A 117 -19.98 -10.28 -18.02
CA LEU A 117 -18.58 -10.13 -18.38
C LEU A 117 -18.41 -9.43 -19.74
N GLU A 118 -17.24 -8.87 -20.00
CA GLU A 118 -16.86 -8.31 -21.31
C GLU A 118 -15.37 -8.47 -21.61
N LEU A 119 -15.01 -8.47 -22.91
CA LEU A 119 -13.65 -8.24 -23.36
C LEU A 119 -13.26 -6.80 -23.08
N TRP A 120 -12.04 -6.61 -22.62
CA TRP A 120 -11.49 -5.31 -22.28
C TRP A 120 -10.04 -5.19 -22.77
N ASP A 121 -9.81 -4.26 -23.68
CA ASP A 121 -8.47 -3.92 -24.16
C ASP A 121 -7.80 -3.05 -23.10
N ILE A 122 -6.63 -3.49 -22.61
CA ILE A 122 -5.86 -2.79 -21.57
C ILE A 122 -4.60 -2.10 -22.11
N GLY A 123 -4.41 -2.08 -23.43
CA GLY A 123 -3.19 -1.59 -24.06
C GLY A 123 -2.12 -2.67 -24.27
N GLU A 124 -1.05 -2.31 -24.98
CA GLU A 124 0.15 -3.09 -25.27
C GLU A 124 -0.16 -4.40 -26.01
N GLY A 125 -1.27 -4.40 -26.77
CA GLY A 125 -1.80 -5.60 -27.41
C GLY A 125 -2.30 -6.65 -26.42
N MET A 126 -2.67 -6.26 -25.20
CA MET A 126 -3.23 -7.14 -24.18
C MET A 126 -4.74 -6.93 -24.04
N VAL A 127 -5.47 -8.05 -23.93
CA VAL A 127 -6.91 -8.07 -23.70
C VAL A 127 -7.19 -8.93 -22.50
N THR A 128 -8.12 -8.50 -21.66
CA THR A 128 -8.63 -9.27 -20.52
C THR A 128 -10.13 -9.50 -20.63
N ILE A 129 -10.66 -10.41 -19.81
CA ILE A 129 -12.10 -10.53 -19.55
C ILE A 129 -12.34 -9.97 -18.15
N ARG A 130 -13.24 -8.99 -18.05
CA ARG A 130 -13.62 -8.35 -16.78
C ARG A 130 -15.13 -8.36 -16.59
N GLU A 131 -15.58 -7.95 -15.41
CA GLU A 131 -16.98 -7.65 -15.13
C GLU A 131 -17.48 -6.42 -15.89
N LEU A 132 -18.78 -6.38 -16.18
CA LEU A 132 -19.42 -5.17 -16.68
C LEU A 132 -19.28 -4.02 -15.67
N PRO A 133 -18.99 -2.79 -16.11
CA PRO A 133 -18.69 -1.67 -15.21
C PRO A 133 -19.83 -1.33 -14.24
N HIS A 134 -21.08 -1.58 -14.63
CA HIS A 134 -22.26 -1.31 -13.81
C HIS A 134 -22.66 -2.45 -12.85
N LEU A 135 -21.96 -3.60 -12.86
CA LEU A 135 -22.32 -4.81 -12.10
C LEU A 135 -22.57 -4.50 -10.62
N TYR A 136 -21.57 -3.95 -9.93
CA TYR A 136 -21.68 -3.71 -8.48
C TYR A 136 -22.72 -2.66 -8.15
N TYR A 137 -22.81 -1.58 -8.94
CA TYR A 137 -23.84 -0.57 -8.72
C TYR A 137 -25.24 -1.17 -8.83
N ASP A 138 -25.51 -1.98 -9.85
CA ASP A 138 -26.83 -2.58 -10.03
C ASP A 138 -27.21 -3.61 -8.96
N VAL A 139 -26.23 -4.35 -8.43
CA VAL A 139 -26.46 -5.30 -7.35
C VAL A 139 -26.70 -4.61 -6.01
N PHE A 140 -25.94 -3.54 -5.70
CA PHE A 140 -25.85 -2.99 -4.35
C PHE A 140 -26.56 -1.65 -4.11
N LYS A 141 -26.90 -0.86 -5.14
CA LYS A 141 -27.39 0.55 -5.01
C LYS A 141 -28.58 0.78 -4.06
N ASP A 142 -29.37 -0.25 -3.78
CA ASP A 142 -30.55 -0.17 -2.90
C ASP A 142 -30.31 -0.76 -1.51
N TYR A 143 -29.13 -1.35 -1.27
CA TYR A 143 -28.80 -2.09 -0.04
C TYR A 143 -27.67 -1.46 0.78
N VAL A 144 -26.80 -0.66 0.17
CA VAL A 144 -25.62 -0.07 0.83
C VAL A 144 -25.89 1.30 1.46
N THR A 145 -24.91 1.82 2.20
CA THR A 145 -24.90 3.20 2.69
C THR A 145 -24.81 4.21 1.55
N ASP A 146 -25.16 5.47 1.82
CA ASP A 146 -25.30 6.49 0.77
C ASP A 146 -23.93 6.85 0.15
N ASP A 147 -22.85 6.79 0.93
CA ASP A 147 -21.47 6.93 0.45
C ASP A 147 -21.08 5.77 -0.48
N TYR A 148 -21.34 4.52 -0.10
CA TYR A 148 -21.10 3.37 -0.98
C TYR A 148 -21.92 3.44 -2.27
N LYS A 149 -23.20 3.84 -2.18
CA LYS A 149 -24.06 3.99 -3.37
C LYS A 149 -23.47 5.01 -4.35
N GLU A 150 -23.00 6.15 -3.85
CA GLU A 150 -22.41 7.20 -4.67
C GLU A 150 -21.04 6.79 -5.22
N TYR A 151 -20.21 6.14 -4.40
CA TYR A 151 -18.93 5.56 -4.82
C TYR A 151 -19.14 4.57 -5.97
N LEU A 152 -20.05 3.60 -5.83
CA LEU A 152 -20.32 2.61 -6.87
C LEU A 152 -20.85 3.24 -8.16
N LYS A 153 -21.60 4.33 -8.05
CA LYS A 153 -22.10 5.07 -9.22
C LYS A 153 -20.96 5.75 -9.97
N ILE A 154 -20.06 6.43 -9.25
CA ILE A 154 -18.89 7.09 -9.84
C ILE A 154 -17.96 6.03 -10.43
N TRP A 155 -17.65 4.98 -9.66
CA TRP A 155 -16.81 3.87 -10.08
C TRP A 155 -17.30 3.23 -11.38
N ALA A 156 -18.60 2.91 -11.45
CA ALA A 156 -19.20 2.35 -12.66
C ALA A 156 -19.02 3.28 -13.87
N LYS A 157 -19.16 4.60 -13.69
CA LYS A 157 -18.99 5.56 -14.78
C LYS A 157 -17.52 5.66 -15.22
N ASP A 158 -16.59 5.77 -14.28
CA ASP A 158 -15.16 5.87 -14.57
C ASP A 158 -14.61 4.59 -15.25
N HIS A 159 -15.26 3.45 -15.04
CA HIS A 159 -14.87 2.16 -15.64
C HIS A 159 -15.53 1.88 -17.00
N GLU A 160 -16.40 2.75 -17.52
CA GLU A 160 -16.91 2.63 -18.89
C GLU A 160 -15.81 2.84 -19.95
N GLU A 161 -14.76 3.58 -19.62
CA GLU A 161 -13.64 3.91 -20.49
C GLU A 161 -12.35 3.97 -19.67
N LEU A 162 -11.28 3.30 -20.14
CA LEU A 162 -9.95 3.46 -19.54
C LEU A 162 -9.57 4.92 -19.53
N TYR A 163 -8.90 5.38 -18.47
CA TYR A 163 -8.30 6.71 -18.49
C TYR A 163 -6.86 6.68 -19.03
N GLN A 164 -6.19 5.53 -18.89
CA GLN A 164 -4.82 5.30 -19.34
C GLN A 164 -4.67 3.92 -20.00
N ALA A 165 -3.77 3.85 -20.98
CA ALA A 165 -3.22 2.63 -21.60
C ALA A 165 -1.86 2.99 -22.23
N ASP A 166 -0.97 2.02 -22.42
CA ASP A 166 0.34 2.22 -23.09
C ASP A 166 1.13 3.37 -22.48
N ALA A 167 1.20 3.48 -21.15
CA ALA A 167 1.86 4.59 -20.45
C ALA A 167 1.42 5.98 -20.95
N GLY A 168 0.16 6.13 -21.35
CA GLY A 168 -0.43 7.37 -21.84
C GLY A 168 -1.90 7.50 -21.45
N LEU A 169 -2.40 8.74 -21.40
CA LEU A 169 -3.82 9.00 -21.27
C LEU A 169 -4.55 8.62 -22.57
N VAL A 170 -5.63 7.85 -22.44
CA VAL A 170 -6.55 7.57 -23.56
C VAL A 170 -7.81 8.43 -23.51
N ILE A 171 -7.96 9.23 -22.45
CA ILE A 171 -8.94 10.32 -22.34
C ILE A 171 -8.23 11.68 -22.41
N SER A 172 -9.01 12.76 -22.57
CA SER A 172 -8.46 14.11 -22.49
C SER A 172 -8.00 14.47 -21.07
N PHE A 173 -7.00 15.35 -20.94
CA PHE A 173 -6.66 15.94 -19.64
C PHE A 173 -7.86 16.63 -18.99
N GLU A 174 -8.72 17.30 -19.78
CA GLU A 174 -9.96 17.91 -19.28
C GLU A 174 -10.84 16.89 -18.55
N GLU A 175 -11.04 15.71 -19.14
CA GLU A 175 -11.83 14.64 -18.53
C GLU A 175 -11.19 14.10 -17.26
N LEU A 176 -9.87 13.86 -17.25
CA LEU A 176 -9.16 13.44 -16.03
C LEU A 176 -9.32 14.49 -14.92
N GLY A 177 -9.27 15.78 -15.27
CA GLY A 177 -9.58 16.87 -14.36
C GLY A 177 -11.01 16.81 -13.80
N GLU A 178 -12.01 16.48 -14.62
CA GLU A 178 -13.40 16.28 -14.13
C GLU A 178 -13.53 15.06 -13.20
N ARG A 179 -12.78 13.97 -13.46
CA ARG A 179 -12.73 12.81 -12.56
C ARG A 179 -12.10 13.18 -11.20
N ILE A 180 -11.01 13.96 -11.20
CA ILE A 180 -10.41 14.51 -9.97
C ILE A 180 -11.45 15.26 -9.14
N ILE A 181 -12.19 16.19 -9.77
CA ILE A 181 -13.22 16.97 -9.08
C ILE A 181 -14.35 16.11 -8.55
N THR A 182 -14.75 15.07 -9.29
CA THR A 182 -15.80 14.14 -8.87
C THR A 182 -15.41 13.44 -7.56
N TRP A 183 -14.17 12.94 -7.46
CA TRP A 183 -13.67 12.28 -6.25
C TRP A 183 -13.37 13.26 -5.11
N GLU A 184 -12.90 14.47 -5.39
CA GLU A 184 -12.76 15.53 -4.38
C GLU A 184 -14.12 15.88 -3.75
N ASN A 185 -15.16 16.01 -4.56
CA ASN A 185 -16.52 16.27 -4.08
C ASN A 185 -17.07 15.11 -3.25
N PHE A 186 -16.78 13.87 -3.63
CA PHE A 186 -17.12 12.70 -2.82
C PHE A 186 -16.50 12.79 -1.43
N LEU A 187 -15.18 13.02 -1.33
CA LEU A 187 -14.47 13.10 -0.05
C LEU A 187 -14.95 14.28 0.81
N ASN A 188 -15.30 15.41 0.19
CA ASN A 188 -15.88 16.54 0.90
C ASN A 188 -17.28 16.24 1.44
N LYS A 189 -18.09 15.48 0.70
CA LYS A 189 -19.44 15.10 1.10
C LYS A 189 -19.45 14.00 2.16
N TYR A 190 -18.50 13.06 2.09
CA TYR A 190 -18.38 11.92 3.01
C TYR A 190 -16.98 11.86 3.68
N PRO A 191 -16.63 12.85 4.51
CA PRO A 191 -15.27 12.96 5.08
C PRO A 191 -14.90 11.81 6.04
N ASN A 192 -15.90 11.10 6.55
CA ASN A 192 -15.76 9.96 7.47
C ASN A 192 -16.06 8.61 6.80
N SER A 193 -16.17 8.55 5.47
CA SER A 193 -16.37 7.28 4.77
C SER A 193 -15.17 6.36 4.96
N ILE A 194 -15.42 5.08 5.20
CA ILE A 194 -14.37 4.05 5.25
C ILE A 194 -13.66 3.87 3.90
N LEU A 195 -14.28 4.32 2.80
CA LEU A 195 -13.70 4.31 1.44
C LEU A 195 -12.64 5.39 1.23
N LYS A 196 -12.50 6.34 2.17
CA LYS A 196 -11.59 7.49 2.05
C LYS A 196 -10.16 7.10 1.68
N PRO A 197 -9.51 6.09 2.30
CA PRO A 197 -8.14 5.72 1.92
C PRO A 197 -8.04 5.25 0.47
N LYS A 198 -8.95 4.37 0.03
CA LYS A 198 -9.01 3.85 -1.35
C LYS A 198 -9.21 4.97 -2.37
N ILE A 199 -10.15 5.87 -2.11
CA ILE A 199 -10.43 7.00 -2.99
C ILE A 199 -9.28 8.01 -3.00
N THR A 200 -8.63 8.24 -1.86
CA THR A 200 -7.47 9.13 -1.77
C THR A 200 -6.31 8.59 -2.61
N ALA A 201 -6.04 7.28 -2.56
CA ALA A 201 -5.01 6.65 -3.38
C ALA A 201 -5.30 6.83 -4.89
N LEU A 202 -6.51 6.51 -5.35
CA LEU A 202 -6.92 6.70 -6.75
C LEU A 202 -6.79 8.16 -7.19
N LEU A 203 -7.31 9.08 -6.37
CA LEU A 203 -7.28 10.51 -6.65
C LEU A 203 -5.85 11.06 -6.71
N ASN A 204 -4.93 10.51 -5.90
CA ASN A 204 -3.52 10.87 -5.94
C ASN A 204 -2.84 10.39 -7.22
N SER A 205 -3.15 9.18 -7.71
CA SER A 205 -2.72 8.73 -9.04
C SER A 205 -3.24 9.65 -10.14
N TYR A 206 -4.52 10.01 -10.12
CA TYR A 206 -5.08 10.96 -11.09
C TYR A 206 -4.37 12.32 -11.05
N ARG A 207 -4.05 12.84 -9.86
CA ARG A 207 -3.30 14.10 -9.70
C ARG A 207 -1.90 13.98 -10.27
N GLU A 208 -1.21 12.86 -10.04
CA GLU A 208 0.12 12.62 -10.58
C GLU A 208 0.07 12.63 -12.11
N ASP A 209 -0.77 11.80 -12.72
CA ASP A 209 -0.91 11.67 -14.17
C ASP A 209 -1.37 12.99 -14.81
N TYR A 210 -2.28 13.72 -14.16
CA TYR A 210 -2.79 15.00 -14.65
C TYR A 210 -1.73 16.13 -14.62
N ILE A 211 -0.86 16.16 -13.59
CA ILE A 211 0.11 17.23 -13.38
C ILE A 211 1.45 16.94 -14.06
N LEU A 212 1.93 15.71 -13.97
CA LEU A 212 3.23 15.31 -14.48
C LEU A 212 3.12 14.72 -15.89
N GLY A 213 1.94 14.24 -16.29
CA GLY A 213 1.77 13.50 -17.52
C GLY A 213 2.40 12.12 -17.43
N MET A 214 2.29 11.38 -18.52
CA MET A 214 2.85 10.03 -18.67
C MET A 214 3.83 9.99 -19.84
N GLU A 215 4.53 8.87 -20.04
CA GLU A 215 5.55 8.75 -21.10
C GLU A 215 5.02 9.09 -22.49
N ASN A 216 3.84 8.55 -22.84
CA ASN A 216 3.21 8.76 -24.14
C ASN A 216 2.25 9.96 -24.18
N THR A 217 2.01 10.60 -23.03
CA THR A 217 1.22 11.84 -22.91
C THR A 217 1.88 12.81 -21.92
N PRO A 218 3.12 13.26 -22.21
CA PRO A 218 3.87 14.09 -21.28
C PRO A 218 3.24 15.47 -21.12
N THR A 219 3.44 16.10 -19.96
CA THR A 219 3.03 17.50 -19.72
C THR A 219 4.18 18.49 -19.93
N ILE A 220 5.43 18.01 -19.95
CA ILE A 220 6.62 18.80 -20.24
C ILE A 220 7.36 18.29 -21.48
N ASP A 221 7.97 19.22 -22.21
CA ASP A 221 8.89 18.97 -23.33
C ASP A 221 10.28 19.54 -23.01
N GLY A 222 11.33 19.05 -23.66
CA GLY A 222 12.70 19.52 -23.50
C GLY A 222 13.49 18.83 -22.38
N GLY A 223 14.66 19.40 -22.05
CA GLY A 223 15.63 18.78 -21.12
C GLY A 223 16.69 17.91 -21.80
N TYR A 224 16.65 17.81 -23.13
CA TYR A 224 17.61 17.09 -23.98
C TYR A 224 18.19 18.04 -25.04
N ASP A 225 19.39 17.75 -25.56
CA ASP A 225 20.02 18.50 -26.68
C ASP A 225 20.04 20.04 -26.54
N ASN A 226 20.15 20.57 -25.31
CA ASN A 226 20.02 21.99 -24.97
C ASN A 226 18.64 22.62 -25.27
N VAL A 227 17.61 21.81 -25.49
CA VAL A 227 16.21 22.23 -25.55
C VAL A 227 15.76 22.57 -24.13
N PRO A 228 15.34 23.82 -23.84
CA PRO A 228 14.85 24.19 -22.52
C PRO A 228 13.57 23.44 -22.18
N ILE A 229 13.41 23.06 -20.91
CA ILE A 229 12.16 22.48 -20.44
C ILE A 229 11.02 23.50 -20.61
N THR A 230 9.90 23.08 -21.18
CA THR A 230 8.65 23.83 -21.34
C THR A 230 7.46 22.95 -20.94
N ILE A 231 6.32 23.56 -20.62
CA ILE A 231 5.04 22.83 -20.43
C ILE A 231 4.33 22.81 -21.78
N TYR A 232 3.77 21.67 -22.19
CA TYR A 232 2.97 21.57 -23.41
C TYR A 232 1.78 22.53 -23.38
N GLU A 233 1.49 23.17 -24.51
CA GLU A 233 0.42 24.17 -24.61
C GLU A 233 -0.97 23.59 -24.30
N GLU A 234 -1.18 22.30 -24.55
CA GLU A 234 -2.42 21.59 -24.18
C GLU A 234 -2.57 21.51 -22.66
N ALA A 235 -1.57 20.95 -21.96
CA ALA A 235 -1.55 20.86 -20.50
C ALA A 235 -1.70 22.25 -19.85
N LYS A 236 -0.99 23.26 -20.36
CA LYS A 236 -1.08 24.64 -19.86
C LYS A 236 -2.49 25.23 -19.97
N LYS A 237 -3.16 25.07 -21.13
CA LYS A 237 -4.55 25.53 -21.31
C LYS A 237 -5.50 24.82 -20.37
N GLU A 238 -5.28 23.53 -20.17
CA GLU A 238 -6.08 22.73 -19.26
C GLU A 238 -5.89 23.16 -17.79
N TYR A 239 -4.66 23.43 -17.36
CA TYR A 239 -4.39 23.98 -16.03
C TYR A 239 -5.05 25.35 -15.82
N ASP A 240 -4.99 26.24 -16.82
CA ASP A 240 -5.68 27.53 -16.77
C ASP A 240 -7.21 27.36 -16.67
N ARG A 241 -7.78 26.42 -17.43
CA ARG A 241 -9.22 26.06 -17.36
C ARG A 241 -9.57 25.55 -15.96
N PHE A 242 -8.83 24.57 -15.45
CA PHE A 242 -9.08 23.91 -14.17
C PHE A 242 -8.99 24.90 -13.02
N MET A 243 -7.92 25.69 -12.94
CA MET A 243 -7.74 26.71 -11.89
C MET A 243 -8.86 27.77 -11.92
N LYS A 244 -9.37 28.11 -13.11
CA LYS A 244 -10.48 29.07 -13.26
C LYS A 244 -11.84 28.48 -12.89
N LYS A 245 -12.11 27.24 -13.32
CA LYS A 245 -13.39 26.55 -13.11
C LYS A 245 -13.54 26.05 -11.68
N TYR A 246 -12.44 25.58 -11.08
CA TYR A 246 -12.39 24.95 -9.76
C TYR A 246 -11.37 25.61 -8.82
N PRO A 247 -11.48 26.92 -8.54
CA PRO A 247 -10.47 27.66 -7.78
C PRO A 247 -10.27 27.17 -6.33
N ASN A 248 -11.26 26.45 -5.79
CA ASN A 248 -11.23 25.89 -4.43
C ASN A 248 -10.76 24.42 -4.38
N SER A 249 -10.47 23.80 -5.54
CA SER A 249 -9.92 22.44 -5.56
C SER A 249 -8.53 22.46 -4.92
N PRO A 250 -8.21 21.53 -4.00
CA PRO A 250 -6.89 21.44 -3.42
C PRO A 250 -5.81 21.05 -4.46
N THR A 251 -6.21 20.53 -5.63
CA THR A 251 -5.31 20.25 -6.76
C THR A 251 -4.75 21.54 -7.38
N VAL A 252 -5.44 22.69 -7.24
CA VAL A 252 -4.95 24.00 -7.73
C VAL A 252 -3.60 24.40 -7.13
N GLU A 253 -3.36 24.04 -5.86
CA GLU A 253 -2.08 24.33 -5.21
C GLU A 253 -0.93 23.55 -5.84
N LEU A 254 -1.17 22.27 -6.18
CA LEU A 254 -0.17 21.43 -6.85
C LEU A 254 0.12 21.94 -8.26
N ILE A 255 -0.91 22.32 -9.03
CA ILE A 255 -0.75 22.90 -10.38
C ILE A 255 0.12 24.16 -10.33
N LYS A 256 -0.17 25.08 -9.39
CA LYS A 256 0.63 26.31 -9.23
C LYS A 256 2.08 25.99 -8.89
N TYR A 257 2.29 25.07 -7.94
CA TYR A 257 3.64 24.66 -7.57
C TYR A 257 4.38 24.04 -8.76
N PHE A 258 3.73 23.19 -9.54
CA PHE A 258 4.30 22.63 -10.76
C PHE A 258 4.68 23.73 -11.76
N ILE A 259 3.77 24.65 -12.10
CA ILE A 259 4.02 25.76 -13.04
C ILE A 259 5.19 26.66 -12.57
N GLU A 260 5.36 26.84 -11.27
CA GLU A 260 6.47 27.63 -10.72
C GLU A 260 7.82 26.89 -10.76
N ASN A 261 7.80 25.54 -10.74
CA ASN A 261 8.99 24.72 -10.49
C ASN A 261 9.31 23.69 -11.59
N TYR A 262 8.56 23.63 -12.69
CA TYR A 262 8.67 22.58 -13.73
C TYR A 262 10.06 22.43 -14.36
N LYS A 263 10.93 23.43 -14.24
CA LYS A 263 12.32 23.38 -14.71
C LYS A 263 13.28 22.67 -13.74
N ASN A 264 12.82 22.30 -12.55
CA ASN A 264 13.60 21.55 -11.58
C ASN A 264 13.76 20.10 -12.07
N GLU A 265 14.99 19.61 -12.14
CA GLU A 265 15.29 18.23 -12.54
C GLU A 265 14.60 17.16 -11.68
N ASN A 266 14.25 17.50 -10.43
CA ASN A 266 13.54 16.64 -9.49
C ASN A 266 12.04 16.94 -9.40
N ILE A 267 11.44 17.62 -10.40
CA ILE A 267 10.03 18.05 -10.33
C ILE A 267 9.06 16.90 -10.07
N TYR A 268 9.28 15.72 -10.67
CA TYR A 268 8.46 14.54 -10.46
C TYR A 268 8.42 14.15 -8.97
N GLU A 269 9.59 13.97 -8.36
CA GLU A 269 9.71 13.62 -6.94
C GLU A 269 9.10 14.69 -6.02
N LEU A 270 9.28 15.98 -6.36
CA LEU A 270 8.74 17.08 -5.57
C LEU A 270 7.20 17.12 -5.59
N ILE A 271 6.58 16.85 -6.74
CA ILE A 271 5.11 16.79 -6.85
C ILE A 271 4.57 15.58 -6.10
N LYS A 272 5.17 14.40 -6.27
CA LYS A 272 4.77 13.19 -5.52
C LYS A 272 4.87 13.41 -4.01
N SER A 273 5.97 14.00 -3.54
CA SER A 273 6.15 14.36 -2.13
C SER A 273 5.06 15.32 -1.63
N LYS A 274 4.68 16.32 -2.44
CA LYS A 274 3.60 17.25 -2.07
C LYS A 274 2.22 16.63 -2.04
N ILE A 275 1.93 15.72 -2.97
CA ILE A 275 0.69 14.94 -2.96
C ILE A 275 0.63 14.13 -1.67
N PHE A 276 1.73 13.46 -1.33
CA PHE A 276 1.86 12.68 -0.11
C PHE A 276 1.64 13.54 1.15
N GLU A 277 2.46 14.59 1.35
CA GLU A 277 2.38 15.50 2.51
C GLU A 277 0.98 16.10 2.71
N LYS A 278 0.25 16.37 1.62
CA LYS A 278 -1.02 17.10 1.66
C LYS A 278 -2.23 16.19 1.84
N PHE A 279 -2.23 15.01 1.21
CA PHE A 279 -3.44 14.19 1.09
C PHE A 279 -3.33 12.85 1.79
N GLU A 280 -2.12 12.38 2.06
CA GLU A 280 -1.91 11.11 2.74
C GLU A 280 -1.64 11.37 4.21
N LYS A 281 -2.18 10.49 5.06
CA LYS A 281 -1.88 10.54 6.49
C LYS A 281 -0.46 10.03 6.65
N ASP A 282 0.41 10.84 7.25
CA ASP A 282 1.73 10.40 7.68
C ASP A 282 1.56 9.17 8.58
N GLN A 283 1.93 7.99 8.05
CA GLN A 283 1.88 6.73 8.76
C GLN A 283 3.09 6.56 9.69
N SER A 284 3.97 7.57 9.80
CA SER A 284 5.16 7.52 10.64
C SER A 284 4.85 7.09 12.07
N ILE A 285 3.79 7.61 12.68
CA ILE A 285 3.38 7.22 14.05
C ILE A 285 3.03 5.73 14.10
N ASP A 286 2.28 5.22 13.13
CA ASP A 286 1.86 3.82 13.11
C ASP A 286 3.08 2.91 12.86
N VAL A 287 3.98 3.28 11.95
CA VAL A 287 5.21 2.54 11.65
C VAL A 287 6.20 2.56 12.82
N VAL A 288 6.37 3.71 13.48
CA VAL A 288 7.15 3.82 14.72
C VAL A 288 6.55 2.91 15.78
N SER A 289 5.23 2.96 15.96
CA SER A 289 4.51 2.14 16.94
C SER A 289 4.71 0.65 16.70
N GLU A 290 4.59 0.16 15.46
CA GLU A 290 4.76 -1.27 15.15
C GLU A 290 6.17 -1.79 15.41
N ASN A 291 7.19 -0.92 15.32
CA ASN A 291 8.58 -1.35 15.29
C ASN A 291 9.39 -0.99 16.55
N LEU A 292 9.00 0.03 17.31
CA LEU A 292 9.82 0.56 18.39
C LEU A 292 10.08 -0.48 19.49
N GLY A 293 9.03 -1.16 19.99
CA GLY A 293 9.16 -2.05 21.16
C GLY A 293 10.12 -3.21 20.92
N LYS A 294 10.02 -3.87 19.75
CA LYS A 294 10.95 -4.93 19.36
C LYS A 294 12.39 -4.42 19.22
N MET A 295 12.58 -3.21 18.70
CA MET A 295 13.92 -2.69 18.43
C MET A 295 14.64 -2.25 19.71
N ILE A 296 13.91 -1.72 20.70
CA ILE A 296 14.47 -1.44 22.03
C ILE A 296 14.87 -2.74 22.74
N ALA A 297 14.04 -3.79 22.65
CA ALA A 297 14.38 -5.11 23.20
C ALA A 297 15.63 -5.72 22.52
N ILE A 298 15.71 -5.65 21.20
CA ILE A 298 16.87 -6.11 20.42
C ILE A 298 18.13 -5.32 20.79
N GLU A 299 18.03 -4.00 20.93
CA GLU A 299 19.16 -3.15 21.36
C GLU A 299 19.67 -3.55 22.76
N GLY A 300 18.74 -3.81 23.70
CA GLY A 300 19.07 -4.29 25.05
C GLY A 300 19.79 -5.64 25.02
N ASN A 301 19.24 -6.61 24.29
CA ASN A 301 19.86 -7.92 24.12
C ASN A 301 21.24 -7.82 23.44
N TYR A 302 21.36 -7.02 22.38
CA TYR A 302 22.63 -6.78 21.70
C TYR A 302 23.70 -6.27 22.66
N LYS A 303 23.38 -5.27 23.50
CA LYS A 303 24.31 -4.76 24.51
C LYS A 303 24.71 -5.85 25.51
N ASN A 304 23.76 -6.66 25.94
CA ASN A 304 23.99 -7.72 26.92
C ASN A 304 24.76 -8.93 26.37
N TYR A 305 24.64 -9.27 25.09
CA TYR A 305 25.27 -10.45 24.49
C TYR A 305 26.54 -10.12 23.72
N ILE A 306 26.58 -9.00 23.00
CA ILE A 306 27.69 -8.63 22.12
C ILE A 306 28.65 -7.67 22.81
N LEU A 307 28.17 -6.79 23.68
CA LEU A 307 29.00 -5.74 24.29
C LEU A 307 29.32 -5.96 25.78
N GLU A 308 28.96 -7.11 26.35
CA GLU A 308 29.03 -7.42 27.78
C GLU A 308 30.40 -7.10 28.40
N ASP A 309 31.48 -7.58 27.76
CA ASP A 309 32.84 -7.49 28.28
C ASP A 309 33.57 -6.17 27.92
N ASN A 310 32.89 -5.22 27.26
CA ASN A 310 33.46 -3.97 26.74
C ASN A 310 34.71 -4.14 25.86
N ASN A 311 34.91 -5.34 25.30
CA ASN A 311 36.03 -5.67 24.41
C ASN A 311 35.57 -5.73 22.96
N TRP A 312 35.13 -4.58 22.44
CA TRP A 312 34.63 -4.44 21.08
C TRP A 312 35.29 -3.29 20.33
N ILE A 313 35.40 -3.44 19.01
CA ILE A 313 35.98 -2.42 18.12
C ILE A 313 35.20 -2.39 16.81
N VAL A 314 34.83 -1.19 16.37
CA VAL A 314 34.22 -0.99 15.04
C VAL A 314 35.32 -0.66 14.04
N ASP A 315 35.40 -1.44 12.96
CA ASP A 315 36.27 -1.18 11.82
C ASP A 315 35.42 -0.78 10.62
N LEU A 316 35.37 0.53 10.35
CA LEU A 316 34.63 1.11 9.22
C LEU A 316 35.29 0.80 7.86
N VAL A 317 36.57 0.45 7.83
CA VAL A 317 37.28 0.10 6.59
C VAL A 317 36.95 -1.33 6.19
N GLU A 318 36.99 -2.25 7.14
CA GLU A 318 36.58 -3.64 6.92
C GLU A 318 35.07 -3.83 6.90
N GLY A 319 34.30 -2.87 7.43
CA GLY A 319 32.84 -2.94 7.44
C GLY A 319 32.31 -3.93 8.47
N CYS A 320 32.87 -3.93 9.67
CA CYS A 320 32.44 -4.85 10.72
C CYS A 320 32.64 -4.31 12.13
N ILE A 321 31.97 -4.93 13.09
CA ILE A 321 32.28 -4.83 14.51
C ILE A 321 32.90 -6.15 14.97
N TYR A 322 33.97 -6.04 15.76
CA TYR A 322 34.60 -7.13 16.47
C TYR A 322 34.11 -7.12 17.91
N SER A 323 33.75 -8.29 18.44
CA SER A 323 33.55 -8.52 19.88
C SER A 323 34.31 -9.77 20.29
N GLY A 324 35.39 -9.59 21.06
CA GLY A 324 36.37 -10.64 21.26
C GLY A 324 36.96 -11.11 19.92
N ASP A 325 36.86 -12.41 19.64
CA ASP A 325 37.34 -13.03 18.39
C ASP A 325 36.25 -13.09 17.30
N GLU A 326 35.00 -12.73 17.62
CA GLU A 326 33.87 -12.78 16.70
C GLU A 326 33.77 -11.50 15.86
N LYS A 327 33.30 -11.65 14.61
CA LYS A 327 33.18 -10.58 13.63
C LYS A 327 31.76 -10.52 13.08
N TYR A 328 31.15 -9.34 13.14
CA TYR A 328 29.80 -9.09 12.63
C TYR A 328 29.82 -7.98 11.58
N PRO A 329 29.30 -8.20 10.35
CA PRO A 329 29.27 -7.16 9.32
C PRO A 329 28.38 -5.99 9.72
N ILE A 330 28.71 -4.78 9.25
CA ILE A 330 27.89 -3.59 9.46
C ILE A 330 27.44 -2.95 8.16
N GLN A 331 26.42 -2.11 8.26
CA GLN A 331 25.95 -1.21 7.20
C GLN A 331 25.68 0.17 7.80
N ILE A 332 26.14 1.23 7.15
CA ILE A 332 25.98 2.60 7.67
C ILE A 332 24.54 3.06 7.41
N ILE A 333 23.90 3.61 8.43
CA ILE A 333 22.53 4.11 8.37
C ILE A 333 22.54 5.61 8.08
N GLY A 334 23.28 6.38 8.87
CA GLY A 334 23.37 7.83 8.72
C GLY A 334 24.20 8.48 9.82
N ILE A 335 24.31 9.80 9.74
CA ILE A 335 25.13 10.63 10.64
C ILE A 335 24.26 11.73 11.25
N SER A 336 24.31 11.84 12.57
CA SER A 336 23.80 12.97 13.34
C SER A 336 24.92 13.99 13.54
N SER A 337 24.71 15.23 13.07
CA SER A 337 25.62 16.34 13.29
C SER A 337 24.94 17.46 14.09
N LEU A 338 25.69 18.10 14.99
CA LEU A 338 25.25 19.28 15.73
C LEU A 338 25.74 20.53 15.01
N LYS A 339 24.82 21.47 14.73
CA LYS A 339 25.20 22.80 14.24
C LYS A 339 25.53 23.72 15.41
N GLU A 340 26.31 24.77 15.12
CA GLU A 340 26.73 25.79 16.10
C GLU A 340 25.55 26.53 16.76
N ASP A 341 24.37 26.52 16.13
CA ASP A 341 23.13 27.11 16.67
C ASP A 341 22.36 26.17 17.61
N GLY A 342 22.91 25.00 17.92
CA GLY A 342 22.31 23.97 18.78
C GLY A 342 21.30 23.07 18.07
N ASN A 343 21.01 23.29 16.77
CA ASN A 343 20.08 22.44 16.03
C ASN A 343 20.80 21.23 15.42
N GLY A 344 20.40 20.02 15.84
CA GLY A 344 20.89 18.78 15.24
C GLY A 344 20.33 18.53 13.84
N THR A 345 21.14 17.93 12.96
CA THR A 345 20.72 17.48 11.62
C THR A 345 21.06 16.00 11.46
N TRP A 346 20.11 15.21 10.98
CA TRP A 346 20.36 13.86 10.48
C TRP A 346 20.63 13.92 8.99
N THR A 347 21.64 13.18 8.53
CA THR A 347 21.91 12.96 7.12
C THR A 347 22.03 11.46 6.88
N TRP A 348 21.24 10.92 5.95
CA TRP A 348 21.28 9.50 5.61
C TRP A 348 22.57 9.11 4.88
N ALA A 349 22.99 7.85 5.04
CA ALA A 349 24.28 7.38 4.55
C ALA A 349 24.44 7.45 3.02
N TRP A 350 23.34 7.41 2.26
CA TRP A 350 23.39 7.54 0.79
C TRP A 350 23.91 8.89 0.30
N GLU A 351 23.94 9.92 1.15
CA GLU A 351 24.55 11.22 0.84
C GLU A 351 26.08 11.21 0.98
N TYR A 352 26.66 10.11 1.47
CA TYR A 352 28.09 9.97 1.77
C TYR A 352 28.76 8.93 0.85
N SER A 353 28.27 8.76 -0.39
CA SER A 353 28.85 7.84 -1.38
C SER A 353 30.32 8.15 -1.72
N ASP A 354 30.72 9.41 -1.59
CA ASP A 354 32.11 9.83 -1.82
C ASP A 354 33.02 9.53 -0.61
N ASN A 355 32.44 9.28 0.57
CA ASN A 355 33.16 9.09 1.83
C ASN A 355 33.25 7.63 2.26
N PHE A 356 32.26 6.81 1.90
CA PHE A 356 32.19 5.40 2.29
C PHE A 356 32.16 4.48 1.08
N ASN A 357 32.65 3.26 1.26
CA ASN A 357 32.52 2.21 0.25
C ASN A 357 31.03 1.94 -0.01
N GLU A 358 30.61 1.88 -1.29
CA GLU A 358 29.22 1.63 -1.69
C GLU A 358 28.62 0.37 -1.04
N ASN A 359 29.45 -0.65 -0.77
CA ASN A 359 29.01 -1.88 -0.11
C ASN A 359 28.54 -1.67 1.35
N LEU A 360 28.90 -0.55 1.99
CA LEU A 360 28.43 -0.18 3.33
C LEU A 360 27.12 0.61 3.30
N LEU A 361 26.71 1.06 2.12
CA LEU A 361 25.56 1.95 1.92
C LEU A 361 24.33 1.20 1.40
N THR A 362 24.42 -0.11 1.15
CA THR A 362 23.33 -0.91 0.58
C THR A 362 22.09 -0.86 1.48
N PHE A 363 22.26 -0.97 2.80
CA PHE A 363 21.14 -0.87 3.74
C PHE A 363 20.43 0.48 3.64
N ALA A 364 21.15 1.59 3.74
CA ALA A 364 20.55 2.93 3.65
C ALA A 364 19.84 3.14 2.31
N ASN A 365 20.44 2.72 1.20
CA ASN A 365 19.80 2.79 -0.12
C ASN A 365 18.52 1.95 -0.20
N ASN A 366 18.48 0.76 0.41
CA ASN A 366 17.26 -0.05 0.48
C ASN A 366 16.19 0.62 1.35
N ILE A 367 16.57 1.19 2.49
CA ILE A 367 15.65 1.94 3.36
C ILE A 367 15.07 3.15 2.64
N LYS A 368 15.82 3.81 1.75
CA LYS A 368 15.31 4.88 0.89
C LYS A 368 14.13 4.42 0.02
N TRP A 369 14.22 3.22 -0.55
CA TRP A 369 13.15 2.64 -1.36
C TRP A 369 11.97 2.18 -0.50
N ILE A 370 12.23 1.47 0.60
CA ILE A 370 11.18 1.07 1.55
C ILE A 370 10.45 2.31 2.10
N GLY A 371 11.18 3.37 2.41
CA GLY A 371 10.63 4.65 2.84
C GLY A 371 9.72 5.29 1.79
N ARG A 372 10.05 5.16 0.50
CA ARG A 372 9.17 5.61 -0.59
C ARG A 372 7.91 4.75 -0.70
N ASP A 373 8.04 3.44 -0.59
CA ASP A 373 6.91 2.49 -0.70
C ASP A 373 5.93 2.62 0.48
N LEU A 374 6.47 2.74 1.70
CA LEU A 374 5.71 3.02 2.91
C LEU A 374 5.25 4.48 2.99
N LYS A 375 5.76 5.32 2.08
CA LYS A 375 5.52 6.76 2.02
C LYS A 375 5.80 7.41 3.37
N LEU A 376 7.05 7.34 3.79
CA LEU A 376 7.55 7.90 5.03
C LEU A 376 8.71 8.83 4.72
N ASP A 377 8.41 10.12 4.66
CA ASP A 377 9.37 11.18 4.31
C ASP A 377 10.68 11.10 5.06
N VAL A 378 10.62 10.74 6.34
CA VAL A 378 11.79 10.57 7.22
C VAL A 378 12.76 9.50 6.71
N PHE A 379 12.32 8.55 5.90
CA PHE A 379 13.15 7.48 5.35
C PHE A 379 13.57 7.68 3.89
N TYR A 380 13.17 8.77 3.22
CA TYR A 380 13.66 9.06 1.86
C TYR A 380 14.12 10.51 1.61
N LYS A 381 13.82 11.46 2.51
CA LYS A 381 14.43 12.78 2.52
C LYS A 381 15.87 12.68 3.00
N SER A 382 16.81 13.19 2.21
CA SER A 382 18.25 13.11 2.49
C SER A 382 18.69 13.68 3.84
N LYS A 383 18.06 14.77 4.28
CA LYS A 383 18.40 15.47 5.53
C LYS A 383 17.16 15.78 6.34
N LEU A 384 17.24 15.58 7.65
CA LEU A 384 16.15 15.85 8.58
C LEU A 384 16.63 16.75 9.72
N LYS A 385 15.73 17.59 10.22
CA LYS A 385 15.95 18.32 11.46
C LYS A 385 15.71 17.36 12.64
N LEU A 386 16.67 17.30 13.56
CA LEU A 386 16.52 16.52 14.78
C LEU A 386 15.68 17.26 15.83
N SER A 387 14.97 16.48 16.64
CA SER A 387 14.24 16.89 17.85
C SER A 387 14.40 15.82 18.93
N ASP A 388 13.78 16.03 20.09
CA ASP A 388 13.77 15.03 21.16
C ASP A 388 13.09 13.72 20.70
N GLU A 389 11.96 13.83 19.98
CA GLU A 389 11.21 12.68 19.44
C GLU A 389 11.79 12.11 18.14
N VAL A 390 12.49 12.92 17.33
CA VAL A 390 13.11 12.49 16.06
C VAL A 390 14.61 12.68 16.15
N ASN A 391 15.30 11.64 16.61
CA ASN A 391 16.75 11.59 16.82
C ASN A 391 17.41 10.41 16.06
N GLY A 392 18.74 10.31 16.11
CA GLY A 392 19.46 9.26 15.39
C GLY A 392 19.09 7.84 15.86
N ASN A 393 18.89 7.64 17.16
CA ASN A 393 18.52 6.33 17.72
C ASN A 393 17.17 5.86 17.19
N ILE A 394 16.14 6.71 17.25
CA ILE A 394 14.81 6.33 16.77
C ILE A 394 14.80 6.10 15.25
N LEU A 395 15.50 6.93 14.47
CA LEU A 395 15.61 6.74 13.03
C LEU A 395 16.30 5.41 12.68
N SER A 396 17.39 5.07 13.38
CA SER A 396 18.08 3.80 13.22
C SER A 396 17.26 2.61 13.67
N ALA A 397 16.60 2.70 14.82
CA ALA A 397 15.71 1.66 15.32
C ALA A 397 14.61 1.35 14.31
N ILE A 398 13.89 2.37 13.84
CA ILE A 398 12.80 2.15 12.90
C ILE A 398 13.31 1.69 11.53
N ALA A 399 14.43 2.22 11.02
CA ALA A 399 15.04 1.72 9.79
C ALA A 399 15.35 0.21 9.86
N CYS A 400 15.99 -0.23 10.94
CA CYS A 400 16.23 -1.66 11.17
C CYS A 400 14.93 -2.45 11.36
N GLY A 401 13.91 -1.86 11.99
CA GLY A 401 12.62 -2.49 12.20
C GLY A 401 11.83 -2.75 10.92
N ILE A 402 11.81 -1.78 10.00
CA ILE A 402 11.03 -1.86 8.74
C ILE A 402 11.73 -2.68 7.65
N SER A 403 13.03 -2.94 7.76
CA SER A 403 13.76 -3.74 6.76
C SER A 403 13.30 -5.20 6.72
N GLY A 404 12.72 -5.70 7.83
CA GLY A 404 12.36 -7.11 8.00
C GLY A 404 13.56 -8.04 8.19
N GLU A 405 14.79 -7.51 8.21
CA GLU A 405 16.01 -8.27 8.48
C GLU A 405 16.24 -8.40 10.00
N ASN A 406 16.91 -9.48 10.42
CA ASN A 406 17.37 -9.64 11.80
C ASN A 406 18.61 -8.76 12.03
N LEU A 407 18.38 -7.51 12.45
CA LEU A 407 19.42 -6.51 12.67
C LEU A 407 19.34 -5.93 14.08
N ALA A 408 20.50 -5.63 14.66
CA ALA A 408 20.62 -4.62 15.71
C ALA A 408 21.21 -3.34 15.11
N PHE A 409 21.24 -2.26 15.88
CA PHE A 409 21.91 -1.02 15.51
C PHE A 409 22.74 -0.50 16.68
N ASP A 410 23.76 0.28 16.35
CA ASP A 410 24.61 0.94 17.34
C ASP A 410 25.23 2.20 16.71
N ASN A 411 26.01 2.95 17.49
CA ASN A 411 26.59 4.19 17.04
C ASN A 411 27.99 4.44 17.59
N ILE A 412 28.75 5.25 16.86
CA ILE A 412 30.09 5.69 17.26
C ILE A 412 30.25 7.20 17.09
N ASN A 413 30.92 7.81 18.05
CA ASN A 413 31.21 9.23 18.01
C ASN A 413 32.43 9.51 17.12
N MET A 414 32.28 10.47 16.20
CA MET A 414 33.25 10.86 15.19
C MET A 414 33.94 12.20 15.48
N VAL A 415 33.95 12.69 16.72
CA VAL A 415 34.48 14.02 17.16
C VAL A 415 35.93 14.34 16.74
N TYR A 416 36.72 13.35 16.28
CA TYR A 416 38.09 13.56 15.79
C TYR A 416 38.28 13.24 14.30
N THR A 417 37.19 13.19 13.53
CA THR A 417 37.22 12.96 12.07
C THR A 417 36.78 14.21 11.32
N GLU A 418 37.07 14.26 10.02
CA GLU A 418 36.64 15.36 9.15
C GLU A 418 35.11 15.48 9.02
N MET A 419 34.36 14.38 9.24
CA MET A 419 32.89 14.37 9.10
C MET A 419 32.15 14.97 10.30
N GLN A 420 32.72 14.92 11.52
CA GLN A 420 32.15 15.39 12.80
C GLN A 420 30.70 14.96 13.09
N GLY A 421 30.46 14.27 14.21
CA GLY A 421 29.10 13.90 14.62
C GLY A 421 29.03 12.52 15.26
N THR A 422 27.86 11.89 15.21
CA THR A 422 27.64 10.50 15.62
C THR A 422 27.18 9.69 14.42
N LEU A 423 27.94 8.66 14.07
CA LEU A 423 27.63 7.74 12.98
C LEU A 423 26.87 6.54 13.53
N TYR A 424 25.77 6.20 12.87
CA TYR A 424 24.91 5.08 13.21
C TYR A 424 25.04 3.99 12.17
N TYR A 425 25.09 2.74 12.63
CA TYR A 425 25.26 1.56 11.78
C TYR A 425 24.36 0.41 12.24
N ALA A 426 23.86 -0.36 11.27
CA ALA A 426 23.17 -1.62 11.49
C ALA A 426 24.19 -2.76 11.54
N ILE A 427 23.96 -3.78 12.37
CA ILE A 427 24.81 -4.95 12.53
C ILE A 427 24.09 -6.20 12.01
N LYS A 428 24.77 -6.97 11.17
CA LYS A 428 24.29 -8.19 10.51
C LYS A 428 24.88 -9.44 11.14
N ASP A 429 24.29 -10.59 10.78
CA ASP A 429 24.75 -11.93 11.15
C ASP A 429 24.90 -12.15 12.66
N LEU A 430 24.03 -11.50 13.43
CA LEU A 430 24.00 -11.60 14.88
C LEU A 430 23.42 -12.94 15.35
N PRO A 431 23.85 -13.44 16.52
CA PRO A 431 23.32 -14.67 17.09
C PRO A 431 21.84 -14.53 17.48
N ASN A 432 21.10 -15.64 17.46
CA ASN A 432 19.64 -15.66 17.68
C ASN A 432 19.22 -15.15 19.08
N GLU A 433 20.14 -15.23 20.04
CA GLU A 433 20.02 -14.73 21.40
C GLU A 433 19.69 -13.23 21.41
N VAL A 434 20.24 -12.46 20.46
CA VAL A 434 19.95 -11.01 20.32
C VAL A 434 18.48 -10.76 19.97
N PHE A 435 17.85 -11.67 19.23
CA PHE A 435 16.47 -11.56 18.76
C PHE A 435 15.47 -12.33 19.63
N SER A 436 15.89 -12.76 20.82
CA SER A 436 15.06 -13.58 21.71
C SER A 436 14.02 -12.73 22.46
N PRO A 437 12.84 -13.30 22.77
CA PRO A 437 11.84 -12.64 23.60
C PRO A 437 12.39 -12.20 24.96
N VAL A 438 11.84 -11.09 25.48
CA VAL A 438 12.15 -10.53 26.79
C VAL A 438 11.15 -11.02 27.85
N ASN A 439 11.59 -11.00 29.11
CA ASN A 439 10.76 -11.40 30.25
C ASN A 439 9.68 -10.33 30.58
N LEU A 440 8.72 -10.69 31.43
CA LEU A 440 7.61 -9.82 31.84
C LEU A 440 8.05 -8.42 32.30
N ARG A 441 9.10 -8.34 33.12
CA ARG A 441 9.56 -7.08 33.72
C ARG A 441 10.16 -6.17 32.66
N GLU A 442 11.11 -6.69 31.88
CA GLU A 442 11.76 -5.95 30.80
C GLU A 442 10.73 -5.50 29.74
N PHE A 443 9.78 -6.36 29.37
CA PHE A 443 8.70 -6.01 28.47
C PHE A 443 7.89 -4.81 28.98
N SER A 444 7.58 -4.80 30.27
CA SER A 444 6.77 -3.75 30.90
C SER A 444 7.54 -2.43 31.01
N ASP A 445 8.82 -2.50 31.36
CA ASP A 445 9.71 -1.34 31.45
C ASP A 445 9.86 -0.66 30.08
N ILE A 446 9.98 -1.46 29.00
CA ILE A 446 10.04 -0.96 27.62
C ILE A 446 8.73 -0.26 27.25
N ILE A 447 7.57 -0.82 27.60
CA ILE A 447 6.26 -0.19 27.30
C ILE A 447 6.17 1.19 27.95
N VAL A 448 6.41 1.26 29.26
CA VAL A 448 6.27 2.51 30.02
C VAL A 448 7.26 3.55 29.48
N SER A 449 8.52 3.17 29.29
CA SER A 449 9.56 4.09 28.80
C SER A 449 9.24 4.63 27.40
N CYS A 450 8.76 3.78 26.49
CA CYS A 450 8.45 4.21 25.13
C CYS A 450 7.24 5.13 25.08
N ILE A 451 6.18 4.82 25.83
CA ILE A 451 4.95 5.64 25.87
C ILE A 451 5.22 7.01 26.51
N ASP A 452 6.08 7.07 27.53
CA ASP A 452 6.46 8.34 28.17
C ASP A 452 7.32 9.23 27.25
N MET A 453 8.15 8.62 26.39
CA MET A 453 9.13 9.34 25.58
C MET A 453 8.66 9.70 24.17
N TYR A 454 7.72 8.94 23.60
CA TYR A 454 7.37 9.05 22.17
C TYR A 454 5.86 9.16 21.94
N THR A 455 5.49 9.94 20.93
CA THR A 455 4.12 9.95 20.42
C THR A 455 3.81 8.65 19.68
N LEU A 456 2.96 7.79 20.26
CA LEU A 456 2.67 6.45 19.72
C LEU A 456 1.16 6.21 19.54
N ASN A 457 0.83 5.30 18.65
CA ASN A 457 -0.44 4.58 18.65
C ASN A 457 -0.34 3.44 19.67
N HIS A 458 -0.82 3.69 20.90
CA HIS A 458 -0.55 2.81 22.05
C HIS A 458 -1.04 1.37 21.81
N LYS A 459 -2.23 1.20 21.23
CA LYS A 459 -2.76 -0.12 20.89
C LYS A 459 -1.82 -0.85 19.92
N LEU A 460 -1.49 -0.20 18.81
CA LEU A 460 -0.68 -0.80 17.75
C LEU A 460 0.73 -1.15 18.24
N PHE A 461 1.32 -0.28 19.05
CA PHE A 461 2.62 -0.49 19.69
C PHE A 461 2.62 -1.73 20.58
N ILE A 462 1.66 -1.82 21.50
CA ILE A 462 1.58 -2.93 22.47
C ILE A 462 1.28 -4.25 21.77
N GLU A 463 0.32 -4.29 20.84
CA GLU A 463 -0.03 -5.52 20.12
C GLU A 463 1.11 -6.02 19.23
N SER A 464 1.83 -5.11 18.57
CA SER A 464 3.00 -5.46 17.74
C SER A 464 4.15 -5.98 18.59
N PHE A 465 4.40 -5.36 19.75
CA PHE A 465 5.45 -5.81 20.65
C PHE A 465 5.12 -7.18 21.27
N LEU A 466 3.87 -7.41 21.71
CA LEU A 466 3.39 -8.72 22.17
C LEU A 466 3.58 -9.80 21.10
N LYS A 467 3.26 -9.47 19.84
CA LYS A 467 3.42 -10.37 18.70
C LYS A 467 4.89 -10.74 18.48
N TRP A 468 5.80 -9.76 18.48
CA TRP A 468 7.24 -10.01 18.36
C TRP A 468 7.76 -10.87 19.52
N ASN A 469 7.31 -10.57 20.74
CA ASN A 469 7.67 -11.30 21.95
C ASN A 469 7.06 -12.71 22.03
N LYS A 470 6.22 -13.09 21.06
CA LYS A 470 5.50 -14.38 21.00
C LYS A 470 4.60 -14.62 22.22
N THR A 471 4.13 -13.55 22.84
CA THR A 471 3.27 -13.59 24.03
C THR A 471 1.81 -13.70 23.61
N LYS A 472 1.10 -14.70 24.13
CA LYS A 472 -0.33 -14.85 23.88
C LYS A 472 -1.10 -13.81 24.68
N TYR A 473 -2.10 -13.19 24.06
CA TYR A 473 -2.96 -12.22 24.74
C TYR A 473 -4.41 -12.29 24.28
N LYS A 474 -5.29 -11.69 25.06
CA LYS A 474 -6.71 -11.49 24.73
C LYS A 474 -7.17 -10.11 25.20
N TRP A 475 -8.19 -9.59 24.53
CA TRP A 475 -8.93 -8.42 24.98
C TRP A 475 -10.06 -8.82 25.93
N GLN A 476 -10.24 -8.03 26.98
CA GLN A 476 -11.38 -8.09 27.88
C GLN A 476 -11.88 -6.66 28.13
N GLY A 477 -12.87 -6.23 27.34
CA GLY A 477 -13.27 -4.82 27.32
C GLY A 477 -12.15 -3.96 26.75
N ASP A 478 -11.76 -2.92 27.48
CA ASP A 478 -10.68 -1.99 27.11
C ASP A 478 -9.33 -2.38 27.78
N THR A 479 -9.15 -3.68 28.08
CA THR A 479 -7.95 -4.22 28.74
C THR A 479 -7.35 -5.36 27.92
N ILE A 480 -6.04 -5.36 27.74
CA ILE A 480 -5.27 -6.51 27.26
C ILE A 480 -4.82 -7.35 28.46
N ILE A 481 -4.97 -8.66 28.36
CA ILE A 481 -4.43 -9.64 29.30
C ILE A 481 -3.46 -10.55 28.54
N ALA A 482 -2.18 -10.50 28.89
CA ALA A 482 -1.09 -11.20 28.23
C ALA A 482 -0.41 -12.22 29.16
N ASP A 483 -0.16 -13.43 28.65
CA ASP A 483 0.36 -14.58 29.37
C ASP A 483 1.86 -14.76 29.08
N PHE A 484 2.69 -14.47 30.08
CA PHE A 484 4.15 -14.67 30.04
C PHE A 484 4.58 -16.02 30.62
N GLY A 485 3.64 -16.96 30.78
CA GLY A 485 3.90 -18.31 31.25
C GLY A 485 4.44 -18.31 32.67
N LYS A 486 5.71 -18.71 32.83
CA LYS A 486 6.36 -18.81 34.14
C LYS A 486 6.59 -17.45 34.82
N ASP A 487 6.65 -16.37 34.04
CA ASP A 487 6.89 -15.03 34.59
C ASP A 487 5.57 -14.39 35.11
N GLY A 488 4.42 -14.94 34.72
CA GLY A 488 3.09 -14.51 35.20
C GLY A 488 2.22 -13.84 34.13
N GLU A 489 1.29 -13.00 34.57
CA GLU A 489 0.30 -12.34 33.72
C GLU A 489 0.49 -10.82 33.73
N LEU A 490 0.41 -10.20 32.55
CA LEU A 490 0.43 -8.76 32.35
C LEU A 490 -0.97 -8.26 32.01
N LYS A 491 -1.46 -7.25 32.72
CA LYS A 491 -2.70 -6.55 32.37
C LYS A 491 -2.39 -5.12 31.96
N ILE A 492 -2.90 -4.71 30.80
CA ILE A 492 -2.72 -3.35 30.28
C ILE A 492 -4.10 -2.75 30.04
N GLU A 493 -4.42 -1.69 30.77
CA GLU A 493 -5.68 -0.98 30.64
C GLU A 493 -5.55 0.20 29.67
N PHE A 494 -6.61 0.43 28.90
CA PHE A 494 -6.75 1.57 28.00
C PHE A 494 -7.96 2.41 28.38
N GLU A 495 -7.87 3.70 28.13
CA GLU A 495 -9.01 4.62 28.10
C GLU A 495 -9.34 5.03 26.67
N LYS A 496 -10.60 5.40 26.44
CA LYS A 496 -11.07 5.83 25.11
C LYS A 496 -11.04 7.35 25.02
N GLU A 497 -10.27 7.85 24.06
CA GLU A 497 -10.27 9.26 23.66
C GLU A 497 -10.74 9.37 22.20
N GLY A 498 -12.04 9.61 22.02
CA GLY A 498 -12.68 9.51 20.70
C GLY A 498 -12.59 8.09 20.15
N ASP A 499 -11.99 7.93 18.96
CA ASP A 499 -11.76 6.63 18.32
C ASP A 499 -10.43 5.97 18.73
N LYS A 500 -9.62 6.62 19.59
CA LYS A 500 -8.31 6.12 20.02
C LYS A 500 -8.38 5.40 21.37
N LEU A 501 -7.54 4.38 21.52
CA LEU A 501 -7.27 3.72 22.79
C LEU A 501 -5.93 4.21 23.32
N ILE A 502 -5.96 4.87 24.47
CA ILE A 502 -4.80 5.46 25.13
C ILE A 502 -4.45 4.59 26.33
N PHE A 503 -3.20 4.10 26.36
CA PHE A 503 -2.61 3.47 27.55
C PHE A 503 -2.92 4.26 28.83
N LYS A 504 -3.45 3.57 29.83
CA LYS A 504 -3.81 4.13 31.14
C LYS A 504 -2.92 3.60 32.24
N GLU A 505 -2.83 2.27 32.37
CA GLU A 505 -2.03 1.62 33.41
C GLU A 505 -1.62 0.21 33.03
N ILE A 506 -0.57 -0.29 33.69
CA ILE A 506 -0.04 -1.64 33.57
C ILE A 506 0.04 -2.29 34.95
N ASN A 507 -0.43 -3.53 35.05
CA ASN A 507 -0.46 -4.29 36.30
C ASN A 507 0.19 -5.66 36.10
N LEU A 508 1.15 -5.98 36.97
CA LEU A 508 1.95 -7.21 36.97
C LEU A 508 1.43 -8.18 38.02
N ASN A 509 1.09 -9.40 37.60
CA ASN A 509 0.86 -10.53 38.52
C ASN A 509 2.00 -11.53 38.37
N GLU A 510 3.12 -11.28 39.05
CA GLU A 510 4.27 -12.19 39.09
C GLU A 510 3.88 -13.49 39.83
N VAL A 511 4.37 -14.63 39.34
CA VAL A 511 4.29 -15.91 40.06
C VAL A 511 5.55 -16.01 40.94
N GLU A 512 5.38 -16.04 42.27
CA GLU A 512 6.48 -16.20 43.25
C GLU A 512 7.34 -17.46 43.02
#